data_AF-A0A7J9V1I3-F1
#
_entry.id   AF-A0A7J9V1I3-F1
#
_cell.length_a   1.000
_cell.length_b   1.000
_cell.length_c   1.000
_cell.angle_alpha   90.00
_cell.angle_beta   90.00
_cell.angle_gamma   90.00
#
_symmetry.space_group_name_H-M   'P 1'
#
loop_
_entity.id
_entity.type
_entity.pdbx_description
1 polymer ?
#
loop_
_entity_poly.entity_id
_entity_poly.type
_entity_poly.pdbx_seq_one_letter_code
_entity_poly.pdbx_strand_id
1 'polypeptide(L)'
;VSGRVLCRADSAYYGHAFVGTALRHGVWFSVTARMDPQVKATIAGIDEDAWTPIKYPHAVWEETEQRWVSDAEVAEVPFVAFTSRRKAEHVPCRLIVRRVRRLQPLASDGSEQGELFAAYRHHAFITNSTLDTVEADQRHRGHAIVEQVIAELKDGPLAHLPSGKYAANAAWVATATIAFNIARAATVAADMATARWATVRRRIINVPARIAATGRRLILHLPSRWPWAEHWTALHTAATGPPPTAAS
;
A
#
# COMPACT_ATOMS: atom_id res chain seq x y z
N VAL A 1 -12.11 -4.33 13.63
CA VAL A 1 -12.05 -3.62 12.34
C VAL A 1 -13.32 -3.96 11.58
N SER A 2 -14.22 -3.00 11.36
CA SER A 2 -15.51 -3.20 10.69
C SER A 2 -15.50 -2.76 9.21
N GLY A 3 -14.36 -2.31 8.69
CA GLY A 3 -14.22 -1.85 7.31
C GLY A 3 -13.88 -2.96 6.32
N ARG A 4 -14.23 -2.74 5.04
CA ARG A 4 -13.87 -3.66 3.94
C ARG A 4 -12.38 -3.55 3.62
N VAL A 5 -11.71 -4.69 3.54
CA VAL A 5 -10.27 -4.76 3.24
C VAL A 5 -10.04 -4.59 1.74
N LEU A 6 -9.05 -3.77 1.36
CA LEU A 6 -8.58 -3.58 -0.01
C LEU A 6 -7.11 -4.01 -0.13
N CYS A 7 -6.87 -5.12 -0.83
CA CYS A 7 -5.55 -5.61 -1.21
C CYS A 7 -5.05 -4.83 -2.43
N ARG A 8 -4.01 -4.03 -2.25
CA ARG A 8 -3.40 -3.25 -3.34
C ARG A 8 -2.05 -3.86 -3.71
N ALA A 9 -1.75 -4.00 -5.00
CA ALA A 9 -0.46 -4.50 -5.47
C ALA A 9 -0.04 -3.92 -6.83
N ASP A 10 1.26 -3.96 -7.10
CA ASP A 10 1.84 -3.60 -8.40
C ASP A 10 1.63 -4.71 -9.45
N SER A 11 2.23 -4.52 -10.63
CA SER A 11 2.10 -5.42 -11.77
C SER A 11 2.85 -6.76 -11.62
N ALA A 12 3.74 -6.89 -10.62
CA ALA A 12 4.36 -8.16 -10.29
C ALA A 12 3.34 -9.14 -9.72
N TYR A 13 2.31 -8.63 -9.03
CA TYR A 13 1.19 -9.40 -8.48
C TYR A 13 -0.01 -9.51 -9.43
N TYR A 14 0.11 -9.06 -10.69
CA TYR A 14 -0.93 -9.24 -11.71
C TYR A 14 -1.05 -10.72 -12.13
N GLY A 15 -1.77 -11.49 -11.33
CA GLY A 15 -1.95 -12.93 -11.51
C GLY A 15 -3.15 -13.50 -10.76
N HIS A 16 -3.73 -14.58 -11.30
CA HIS A 16 -4.90 -15.23 -10.72
C HIS A 16 -4.68 -15.72 -9.28
N ALA A 17 -3.45 -16.11 -8.91
CA ALA A 17 -3.16 -16.54 -7.54
C ALA A 17 -3.45 -15.42 -6.51
N PHE A 18 -3.05 -14.18 -6.79
CA PHE A 18 -3.32 -13.04 -5.91
C PHE A 18 -4.81 -12.66 -5.93
N VAL A 19 -5.35 -12.41 -7.12
CA VAL A 19 -6.74 -11.95 -7.29
C VAL A 19 -7.74 -13.01 -6.82
N GLY A 20 -7.55 -14.27 -7.19
CA GLY A 20 -8.39 -15.38 -6.75
C GLY A 20 -8.34 -15.58 -5.24
N THR A 21 -7.20 -15.31 -4.59
CA THR A 21 -7.12 -15.34 -3.11
C THR A 21 -7.93 -14.21 -2.50
N ALA A 22 -7.82 -12.99 -3.03
CA ALA A 22 -8.65 -11.87 -2.57
C ALA A 22 -10.15 -12.18 -2.68
N LEU A 23 -10.58 -12.76 -3.81
CA LEU A 23 -11.96 -13.19 -4.02
C LEU A 23 -12.41 -14.27 -3.03
N ARG A 24 -11.59 -15.32 -2.80
CA ARG A 24 -11.92 -16.38 -1.83
C ARG A 24 -12.10 -15.86 -0.40
N HIS A 25 -11.43 -14.78 -0.04
CA HIS A 25 -11.56 -14.14 1.27
C HIS A 25 -12.57 -12.98 1.32
N GLY A 26 -13.30 -12.72 0.23
CA GLY A 26 -14.30 -11.65 0.18
C GLY A 26 -13.72 -10.23 0.29
N VAL A 27 -12.43 -10.05 0.01
CA VAL A 27 -11.76 -8.75 0.08
C VAL A 27 -11.68 -8.08 -1.29
N TRP A 28 -11.58 -6.76 -1.31
CA TRP A 28 -11.33 -6.04 -2.54
C TRP A 28 -9.88 -6.20 -2.99
N PHE A 29 -9.64 -6.09 -4.30
CA PHE A 29 -8.32 -5.97 -4.88
C PHE A 29 -8.20 -4.72 -5.74
N SER A 30 -6.97 -4.22 -5.88
CA SER A 30 -6.60 -3.15 -6.81
C SER A 30 -5.17 -3.43 -7.28
N VAL A 31 -5.00 -3.92 -8.51
CA VAL A 31 -3.72 -4.46 -8.99
C VAL A 31 -3.34 -3.82 -10.31
N THR A 32 -2.13 -3.26 -10.40
CA THR A 32 -1.66 -2.67 -11.66
C THR A 32 -1.68 -3.72 -12.76
N ALA A 33 -2.37 -3.41 -13.86
CA ALA A 33 -2.50 -4.30 -15.01
C ALA A 33 -1.23 -4.25 -15.85
N ARG A 34 -0.79 -5.40 -16.35
CA ARG A 34 0.26 -5.43 -17.37
C ARG A 34 -0.32 -4.89 -18.67
N MET A 35 0.48 -4.12 -19.42
CA MET A 35 0.07 -3.53 -20.69
C MET A 35 0.11 -4.57 -21.84
N ASP A 36 -0.61 -5.67 -21.64
CA ASP A 36 -0.76 -6.77 -22.60
C ASP A 36 -1.70 -6.38 -23.77
N PRO A 37 -1.78 -7.19 -24.85
CA PRO A 37 -2.61 -6.85 -26.00
C PRO A 37 -4.09 -6.64 -25.67
N GLN A 38 -4.65 -7.39 -24.71
CA GLN A 38 -6.05 -7.23 -24.31
C GLN A 38 -6.24 -5.87 -23.63
N VAL A 39 -5.39 -5.53 -22.66
CA VAL A 39 -5.45 -4.24 -21.96
C VAL A 39 -5.25 -3.07 -22.94
N LYS A 40 -4.30 -3.18 -23.87
CA LYS A 40 -4.08 -2.15 -24.89
C LYS A 40 -5.28 -1.96 -25.82
N ALA A 41 -5.90 -3.05 -26.27
CA ALA A 41 -7.09 -2.98 -27.11
C ALA A 41 -8.28 -2.39 -26.33
N THR A 42 -8.46 -2.79 -25.07
CA THR A 42 -9.49 -2.22 -24.20
C THR A 42 -9.29 -0.72 -23.99
N ILE A 43 -8.07 -0.25 -23.74
CA ILE A 43 -7.77 1.18 -23.59
C ILE A 43 -8.05 1.95 -24.88
N ALA A 44 -7.68 1.40 -26.04
CA ALA A 44 -7.89 2.04 -27.33
C ALA A 44 -9.37 2.16 -27.71
N GLY A 45 -10.24 1.31 -27.15
CA GLY A 45 -11.69 1.36 -27.35
C GLY A 45 -12.45 2.25 -26.37
N ILE A 46 -11.76 2.99 -25.48
CA ILE A 46 -12.41 3.94 -24.57
C ILE A 46 -12.73 5.20 -25.37
N ASP A 47 -14.02 5.60 -25.38
CA ASP A 47 -14.46 6.85 -26.01
C ASP A 47 -13.77 8.06 -25.36
N GLU A 48 -13.49 9.08 -26.16
CA GLU A 48 -12.86 10.31 -25.70
C GLU A 48 -13.74 11.05 -24.68
N ASP A 49 -15.07 10.91 -24.75
CA ASP A 49 -16.01 11.52 -23.80
C ASP A 49 -16.11 10.80 -22.44
N ALA A 50 -15.60 9.57 -22.34
CA ALA A 50 -15.61 8.77 -21.12
C ALA A 50 -14.50 9.17 -20.13
N TRP A 51 -13.56 10.01 -20.56
CA TRP A 51 -12.44 10.47 -19.74
C TRP A 51 -12.85 11.62 -18.83
N THR A 52 -12.69 11.40 -17.53
CA THR A 52 -12.95 12.42 -16.50
C THR A 52 -11.64 13.12 -16.12
N PRO A 53 -11.54 14.45 -16.32
CA PRO A 53 -10.38 15.21 -15.87
C PRO A 53 -10.24 15.20 -14.35
N ILE A 54 -9.03 14.95 -13.88
CA ILE A 54 -8.66 15.01 -12.47
C ILE A 54 -7.50 16.00 -12.29
N LYS A 55 -7.61 16.83 -11.24
CA LYS A 55 -6.56 17.76 -10.82
C LYS A 55 -5.94 17.29 -9.52
N TYR A 56 -4.62 17.41 -9.43
CA TYR A 56 -3.93 17.17 -8.17
C TYR A 56 -3.81 18.46 -7.35
N PRO A 57 -4.22 18.46 -6.07
CA PRO A 57 -3.98 19.60 -5.17
C PRO A 57 -2.47 19.87 -4.99
N HIS A 58 -1.66 18.82 -5.08
CA HIS A 58 -0.21 18.88 -5.14
C HIS A 58 0.22 18.05 -6.35
N ALA A 59 0.98 18.66 -7.27
CA ALA A 59 1.47 17.94 -8.43
C ALA A 59 2.20 16.66 -8.00
N VAL A 60 2.14 15.61 -8.82
CA VAL A 60 2.77 14.31 -8.54
C VAL A 60 4.03 14.17 -9.39
N TRP A 61 5.14 13.77 -8.78
CA TRP A 61 6.39 13.51 -9.51
C TRP A 61 6.24 12.26 -10.35
N GLU A 62 6.55 12.38 -11.63
CA GLU A 62 6.56 11.32 -12.63
C GLU A 62 8.03 10.98 -12.91
N GLU A 63 8.41 9.72 -12.63
CA GLU A 63 9.81 9.30 -12.64
C GLU A 63 10.40 9.08 -14.03
N THR A 64 9.60 8.92 -15.08
CA THR A 64 10.12 8.57 -16.41
C THR A 64 10.46 9.79 -17.24
N GLU A 65 9.63 10.83 -17.18
CA GLU A 65 9.81 12.15 -17.75
C GLU A 65 10.44 13.14 -16.76
N GLN A 66 10.68 12.70 -15.51
CA GLN A 66 11.32 13.49 -14.45
C GLN A 66 10.65 14.86 -14.26
N ARG A 67 9.33 14.85 -14.07
CA ARG A 67 8.55 16.10 -13.94
C ARG A 67 7.36 15.98 -13.01
N TRP A 68 6.86 17.13 -12.58
CA TRP A 68 5.61 17.23 -11.85
C TRP A 68 4.41 17.25 -12.81
N VAL A 69 3.41 16.41 -12.53
CA VAL A 69 2.15 16.33 -13.27
C VAL A 69 1.02 16.87 -12.39
N SER A 70 0.29 17.88 -12.88
CA SER A 70 -0.87 18.50 -12.21
C SER A 70 -2.22 18.04 -12.76
N ASP A 71 -2.23 17.59 -14.01
CA ASP A 71 -3.45 17.28 -14.75
C ASP A 71 -3.36 15.87 -15.34
N ALA A 72 -4.41 15.07 -15.14
CA ALA A 72 -4.56 13.74 -15.69
C ALA A 72 -6.04 13.47 -15.95
N GLU A 73 -6.34 12.39 -16.64
CA GLU A 73 -7.71 11.96 -16.87
C GLU A 73 -7.85 10.50 -16.45
N VAL A 74 -9.03 10.15 -15.93
CA VAL A 74 -9.36 8.78 -15.56
C VAL A 74 -10.59 8.31 -16.30
N ALA A 75 -10.56 7.06 -16.74
CA ALA A 75 -11.71 6.37 -17.32
C ALA A 75 -11.83 4.99 -16.69
N GLU A 76 -13.03 4.43 -16.79
CA GLU A 76 -13.34 3.07 -16.38
C GLU A 76 -14.02 2.33 -17.51
N VAL A 77 -13.67 1.06 -17.66
CA VAL A 77 -14.40 0.13 -18.50
C VAL A 77 -14.58 -1.23 -17.82
N PRO A 78 -15.69 -1.94 -18.08
CA PRO A 78 -15.84 -3.34 -17.70
C PRO A 78 -14.71 -4.19 -18.30
N PHE A 79 -14.19 -5.12 -17.52
CA PHE A 79 -13.06 -5.95 -17.93
C PHE A 79 -13.20 -7.37 -17.42
N VAL A 80 -12.60 -8.32 -18.15
CA VAL A 80 -12.47 -9.71 -17.70
C VAL A 80 -10.99 -10.05 -17.70
N ALA A 81 -10.42 -10.23 -16.51
CA ALA A 81 -9.03 -10.61 -16.34
C ALA A 81 -8.84 -12.12 -16.49
N PHE A 82 -7.62 -12.52 -16.85
CA PHE A 82 -7.18 -13.92 -16.95
C PHE A 82 -7.95 -14.76 -17.98
N THR A 83 -8.35 -14.15 -19.10
CA THR A 83 -9.08 -14.81 -20.21
C THR A 83 -8.32 -15.99 -20.84
N SER A 84 -6.99 -16.01 -20.74
CA SER A 84 -6.14 -17.14 -21.18
C SER A 84 -6.21 -18.38 -20.29
N ARG A 85 -6.84 -18.28 -19.11
CA ARG A 85 -7.10 -19.40 -18.20
C ARG A 85 -8.42 -20.10 -18.55
N ARG A 86 -8.75 -21.16 -17.80
CA ARG A 86 -10.05 -21.85 -17.92
C ARG A 86 -11.18 -20.86 -17.61
N LYS A 87 -12.34 -21.00 -18.25
CA LYS A 87 -13.49 -20.09 -18.08
C LYS A 87 -13.89 -19.86 -16.61
N ALA A 88 -13.79 -20.89 -15.76
CA ALA A 88 -14.08 -20.78 -14.33
C ALA A 88 -13.08 -19.91 -13.52
N GLU A 89 -11.91 -19.61 -14.09
CA GLU A 89 -10.87 -18.75 -13.51
C GLU A 89 -10.88 -17.33 -14.11
N HIS A 90 -11.81 -17.04 -15.03
CA HIS A 90 -12.01 -15.69 -15.56
C HIS A 90 -12.57 -14.81 -14.46
N VAL A 91 -12.03 -13.60 -14.33
CA VAL A 91 -12.44 -12.67 -13.27
C VAL A 91 -13.06 -11.43 -13.90
N PRO A 92 -14.39 -11.29 -13.87
CA PRO A 92 -15.06 -10.03 -14.18
C PRO A 92 -14.67 -8.97 -13.14
N CYS A 93 -14.24 -7.81 -13.62
CA CYS A 93 -13.80 -6.70 -12.79
C CYS A 93 -13.89 -5.38 -13.56
N ARG A 94 -13.39 -4.31 -12.95
CA ARG A 94 -13.25 -2.98 -13.57
C ARG A 94 -11.79 -2.81 -14.00
N LEU A 95 -11.56 -2.30 -15.20
CA LEU A 95 -10.27 -1.75 -15.61
C LEU A 95 -10.37 -0.23 -15.48
N ILE A 96 -9.63 0.33 -14.53
CA ILE A 96 -9.50 1.77 -14.37
C ILE A 96 -8.20 2.19 -15.01
N VAL A 97 -8.28 3.21 -15.87
CA VAL A 97 -7.17 3.71 -16.66
C VAL A 97 -7.00 5.17 -16.35
N ARG A 98 -5.81 5.54 -15.92
CA ARG A 98 -5.39 6.93 -15.82
C ARG A 98 -4.46 7.25 -16.98
N ARG A 99 -4.73 8.32 -17.72
CA ARG A 99 -3.83 8.81 -18.76
C ARG A 99 -3.24 10.18 -18.41
N VAL A 100 -2.00 10.38 -18.82
CA VAL A 100 -1.27 11.64 -18.69
C VAL A 100 -0.73 12.00 -20.06
N ARG A 101 -0.99 13.22 -20.52
CA ARG A 101 -0.49 13.68 -21.81
C ARG A 101 1.03 13.81 -21.76
N ARG A 102 1.71 13.29 -22.79
CA ARG A 102 3.16 13.41 -22.95
C ARG A 102 3.52 14.80 -23.47
N LEU A 103 4.64 15.33 -23.01
CA LEU A 103 5.20 16.56 -23.57
C LEU A 103 5.85 16.32 -24.93
N GLN A 104 6.49 15.16 -25.11
CA GLN A 104 7.05 14.70 -26.37
C GLN A 104 6.40 13.36 -26.74
N PRO A 105 5.55 13.32 -27.78
CA PRO A 105 4.97 12.09 -28.26
C PRO A 105 6.04 11.10 -28.72
N LEU A 106 5.79 9.80 -28.52
CA LEU A 106 6.65 8.75 -29.07
C LEU A 106 6.42 8.61 -30.58
N ALA A 107 7.33 7.92 -31.26
CA ALA A 107 7.07 7.50 -32.64
C ALA A 107 5.86 6.54 -32.66
N SER A 108 4.90 6.82 -33.54
CA SER A 108 3.75 5.97 -33.82
C SER A 108 3.99 5.18 -35.11
N ASP A 109 3.38 4.00 -35.21
CA ASP A 109 3.31 3.22 -36.45
C ASP A 109 2.22 3.72 -37.42
N GLY A 110 1.54 4.83 -37.08
CA GLY A 110 0.46 5.43 -37.87
C GLY A 110 -0.91 4.78 -37.65
N SER A 111 -1.02 3.79 -36.76
CA SER A 111 -2.31 3.27 -36.32
C SER A 111 -2.92 4.19 -35.24
N GLU A 112 -4.24 4.27 -35.16
CA GLU A 112 -4.94 5.04 -34.11
C GLU A 112 -4.50 4.60 -32.69
N GLN A 113 -4.28 3.29 -32.51
CA GLN A 113 -3.74 2.75 -31.28
C GLN A 113 -2.29 3.24 -31.05
N GLY A 114 -1.44 3.19 -32.07
CA GLY A 114 -0.07 3.70 -32.01
C GLY A 114 -0.03 5.18 -31.62
N GLU A 115 -0.89 6.00 -32.21
CA GLU A 115 -0.98 7.44 -31.95
C GLU A 115 -1.47 7.73 -30.52
N LEU A 116 -2.47 7.01 -30.03
CA LEU A 116 -2.99 7.18 -28.67
C LEU A 116 -1.93 6.85 -27.61
N PHE A 117 -1.20 5.74 -27.77
CA PHE A 117 -0.10 5.37 -26.86
C PHE A 117 1.16 6.23 -27.05
N ALA A 118 1.31 6.86 -28.22
CA ALA A 118 2.33 7.85 -28.48
C ALA A 118 2.02 9.20 -27.83
N ALA A 119 0.76 9.64 -27.79
CA ALA A 119 0.35 10.93 -27.23
C ALA A 119 0.17 10.90 -25.70
N TYR A 120 -0.28 9.77 -25.17
CA TYR A 120 -0.59 9.62 -23.75
C TYR A 120 0.18 8.47 -23.10
N ARG A 121 0.52 8.66 -21.83
CA ARG A 121 0.98 7.59 -20.96
C ARG A 121 -0.21 7.03 -20.19
N HIS A 122 -0.46 5.73 -20.35
CA HIS A 122 -1.55 5.03 -19.68
C HIS A 122 -1.04 4.23 -18.48
N HIS A 123 -1.73 4.38 -17.36
CA HIS A 123 -1.56 3.60 -16.14
C HIS A 123 -2.87 2.89 -15.86
N ALA A 124 -2.91 1.58 -16.05
CA ALA A 124 -4.11 0.78 -15.90
C ALA A 124 -4.01 -0.13 -14.67
N PHE A 125 -5.12 -0.32 -13.96
CA PHE A 125 -5.22 -1.30 -12.89
C PHE A 125 -6.60 -1.94 -12.88
N ILE A 126 -6.65 -3.21 -12.45
CA ILE A 126 -7.90 -3.94 -12.27
C ILE A 126 -8.38 -3.83 -10.83
N THR A 127 -9.69 -3.71 -10.62
CA THR A 127 -10.29 -3.70 -9.29
C THR A 127 -11.69 -4.30 -9.26
N ASN A 128 -12.09 -4.90 -8.13
CA ASN A 128 -13.48 -5.24 -7.81
C ASN A 128 -14.06 -4.34 -6.70
N SER A 129 -13.38 -3.24 -6.37
CA SER A 129 -13.91 -2.28 -5.40
C SER A 129 -15.16 -1.60 -5.95
N THR A 130 -16.04 -1.14 -5.06
CA THR A 130 -17.23 -0.35 -5.44
C THR A 130 -17.01 1.15 -5.21
N LEU A 131 -15.75 1.56 -5.06
CA LEU A 131 -15.39 2.97 -4.93
C LEU A 131 -15.67 3.70 -6.25
N ASP A 132 -15.96 5.00 -6.17
CA ASP A 132 -15.99 5.86 -7.34
C ASP A 132 -14.66 5.77 -8.12
N THR A 133 -14.67 5.98 -9.44
CA THR A 133 -13.49 5.84 -10.31
C THR A 133 -12.34 6.72 -9.87
N VAL A 134 -12.61 7.97 -9.49
CA VAL A 134 -11.59 8.92 -9.03
C VAL A 134 -11.04 8.48 -7.67
N GLU A 135 -11.91 8.06 -6.75
CA GLU A 135 -11.47 7.54 -5.45
C GLU A 135 -10.64 6.25 -5.62
N ALA A 136 -11.06 5.32 -6.48
CA ALA A 136 -10.35 4.09 -6.75
C ALA A 136 -8.93 4.35 -7.31
N ASP A 137 -8.77 5.30 -8.24
CA ASP A 137 -7.45 5.74 -8.72
C ASP A 137 -6.61 6.33 -7.58
N GLN A 138 -7.17 7.23 -6.77
CA GLN A 138 -6.47 7.81 -5.62
C GLN A 138 -5.99 6.73 -4.64
N ARG A 139 -6.86 5.77 -4.31
CA ARG A 139 -6.55 4.64 -3.43
C ARG A 139 -5.50 3.73 -4.05
N HIS A 140 -5.56 3.45 -5.35
CA HIS A 140 -4.52 2.67 -6.02
C HIS A 140 -3.17 3.39 -5.92
N ARG A 141 -3.12 4.68 -6.24
CA ARG A 141 -1.87 5.47 -6.21
C ARG A 141 -1.25 5.67 -4.84
N GLY A 142 -1.99 5.54 -3.75
CA GLY A 142 -1.45 5.61 -2.38
C GLY A 142 -0.52 4.43 -2.02
N HIS A 143 0.24 3.91 -2.98
CA HIS A 143 0.90 2.61 -2.95
C HIS A 143 2.26 2.57 -2.24
N ALA A 144 2.81 3.72 -1.83
CA ALA A 144 4.18 3.85 -1.33
C ALA A 144 4.45 3.38 0.13
N ILE A 145 3.53 2.64 0.77
CA ILE A 145 3.73 2.21 2.17
C ILE A 145 4.69 1.02 2.24
N VAL A 146 4.61 0.08 1.29
CA VAL A 146 5.38 -1.17 1.37
C VAL A 146 6.88 -0.91 1.16
N GLU A 147 7.24 0.01 0.28
CA GLU A 147 8.62 0.41 0.03
C GLU A 147 9.22 1.06 1.27
N GLN A 148 8.46 1.93 1.94
CA GLN A 148 8.92 2.52 3.20
C GLN A 148 9.10 1.45 4.28
N VAL A 149 8.18 0.48 4.39
CA VAL A 149 8.32 -0.65 5.34
C VAL A 149 9.55 -1.49 5.02
N ILE A 150 9.79 -1.80 3.75
CA ILE A 150 10.97 -2.55 3.30
C ILE A 150 12.24 -1.77 3.61
N ALA A 151 12.27 -0.46 3.36
CA ALA A 151 13.39 0.40 3.69
C ALA A 151 13.68 0.39 5.20
N GLU A 152 12.66 0.51 6.06
CA GLU A 152 12.84 0.45 7.52
C GLU A 152 13.38 -0.90 8.01
N LEU A 153 12.94 -2.00 7.41
CA LEU A 153 13.44 -3.32 7.75
C LEU A 153 14.90 -3.50 7.31
N LYS A 154 15.25 -3.02 6.10
CA LYS A 154 16.61 -3.03 5.55
C LYS A 154 17.57 -2.14 6.34
N ASP A 155 17.14 -0.96 6.76
CA ASP A 155 17.94 -0.03 7.58
C ASP A 155 18.03 -0.47 9.05
N GLY A 156 17.18 -1.43 9.46
CA GLY A 156 17.10 -1.93 10.83
C GLY A 156 17.60 -3.37 10.95
N PRO A 157 16.74 -4.32 11.38
CA PRO A 157 17.16 -5.68 11.70
C PRO A 157 17.74 -6.45 10.51
N LEU A 158 17.46 -6.05 9.26
CA LEU A 158 17.97 -6.73 8.07
C LEU A 158 19.21 -6.06 7.46
N ALA A 159 19.75 -5.02 8.09
CA ALA A 159 20.98 -4.34 7.63
C ALA A 159 22.17 -5.31 7.63
N HIS A 160 22.26 -6.14 8.67
CA HIS A 160 23.27 -7.18 8.80
C HIS A 160 22.63 -8.45 9.36
N LEU A 161 22.69 -9.53 8.59
CA LEU A 161 22.22 -10.83 9.04
C LEU A 161 23.19 -11.40 10.08
N PRO A 162 22.68 -11.97 11.19
CA PRO A 162 23.52 -12.31 12.36
C PRO A 162 24.34 -13.59 12.18
N SER A 163 24.16 -14.34 11.08
CA SER A 163 24.79 -15.64 10.89
C SER A 163 25.18 -15.89 9.43
N GLY A 164 26.19 -16.73 9.20
CA GLY A 164 26.47 -17.31 7.89
C GLY A 164 25.53 -18.46 7.51
N LYS A 165 24.62 -18.90 8.40
CA LYS A 165 23.71 -20.02 8.17
C LYS A 165 22.35 -19.54 7.68
N TYR A 166 21.89 -20.06 6.54
CA TYR A 166 20.60 -19.70 5.94
C TYR A 166 19.41 -19.88 6.89
N ALA A 167 19.31 -21.02 7.57
CA ALA A 167 18.17 -21.31 8.45
C ALA A 167 18.08 -20.35 9.65
N ALA A 168 19.23 -19.95 10.20
CA ALA A 168 19.28 -18.96 11.28
C ALA A 168 18.82 -17.58 10.79
N ASN A 169 19.23 -17.18 9.58
CA ASN A 169 18.80 -15.92 8.98
C ASN A 169 17.32 -15.93 8.57
N ALA A 170 16.78 -17.07 8.13
CA ALA A 170 15.35 -17.21 7.88
C ALA A 170 14.53 -17.01 9.16
N ALA A 171 14.95 -17.62 10.27
CA ALA A 171 14.33 -17.40 11.59
C ALA A 171 14.47 -15.94 12.06
N TRP A 172 15.62 -15.31 11.79
CA TRP A 172 15.84 -13.88 12.07
C TRP A 172 14.88 -12.99 11.30
N VAL A 173 14.72 -13.22 9.99
CA VAL A 173 13.75 -12.46 9.15
C VAL A 173 12.33 -12.62 9.67
N ALA A 174 11.89 -13.84 9.98
CA ALA A 174 10.56 -14.09 10.53
C ALA A 174 10.34 -13.31 11.85
N THR A 175 11.34 -13.35 12.75
CA THR A 175 11.28 -12.63 14.03
C THR A 175 11.27 -11.11 13.84
N ALA A 176 12.08 -10.60 12.91
CA ALA A 176 12.11 -9.18 12.56
C ALA A 176 10.76 -8.69 12.02
N THR A 177 10.10 -9.47 11.16
CA THR A 177 8.76 -9.16 10.65
C THR A 177 7.71 -9.17 11.76
N ILE A 178 7.74 -10.15 12.66
CA ILE A 178 6.82 -10.20 13.81
C ILE A 178 7.02 -8.98 14.72
N ALA A 179 8.28 -8.69 15.08
CA ALA A 179 8.62 -7.54 15.91
C ALA A 179 8.18 -6.21 15.26
N PHE A 180 8.38 -6.07 13.96
CA PHE A 180 7.92 -4.90 13.20
C PHE A 180 6.40 -4.77 13.23
N ASN A 181 5.65 -5.85 13.02
CA ASN A 181 4.19 -5.83 13.07
C ASN A 181 3.67 -5.46 14.48
N ILE A 182 4.26 -6.01 15.53
CA ILE A 182 3.95 -5.63 16.92
C ILE A 182 4.25 -4.16 17.16
N ALA A 183 5.39 -3.67 16.68
CA ALA A 183 5.75 -2.27 16.77
C ALA A 183 4.75 -1.35 16.06
N ARG A 184 4.31 -1.73 14.85
CA ARG A 184 3.28 -0.98 14.11
C ARG A 184 1.94 -0.96 14.84
N ALA A 185 1.54 -2.06 15.48
CA ALA A 185 0.36 -2.06 16.34
C ALA A 185 0.56 -1.14 17.56
N ALA A 186 1.74 -1.18 18.18
CA ALA A 186 2.08 -0.32 19.29
C ALA A 186 2.07 1.18 18.92
N THR A 187 2.46 1.55 17.70
CA THR A 187 2.39 2.96 17.28
C THR A 187 0.96 3.45 17.12
N VAL A 188 0.05 2.60 16.65
CA VAL A 188 -1.38 2.95 16.58
C VAL A 188 -1.94 3.14 17.99
N ALA A 189 -1.62 2.23 18.92
CA ALA A 189 -2.03 2.33 20.32
C ALA A 189 -1.41 3.54 21.06
N ALA A 190 -0.24 4.01 20.62
CA ALA A 190 0.46 5.18 21.16
C ALA A 190 0.01 6.51 20.54
N ASP A 191 -0.96 6.53 19.63
CA ASP A 191 -1.33 7.70 18.81
C ASP A 191 -0.14 8.28 18.02
N MET A 192 0.66 7.37 17.44
CA MET A 192 1.86 7.67 16.65
C MET A 192 1.83 6.91 15.32
N ALA A 193 0.66 6.74 14.69
CA ALA A 193 0.46 5.85 13.56
C ALA A 193 1.40 6.11 12.36
N THR A 194 1.86 7.33 12.16
CA THR A 194 2.80 7.71 11.09
C THR A 194 4.27 7.64 11.48
N ALA A 195 4.60 7.33 12.75
CA ALA A 195 5.97 7.29 13.23
C ALA A 195 6.77 6.15 12.59
N ARG A 196 8.02 6.49 12.24
CA ARG A 196 9.02 5.55 11.72
C ARG A 196 9.61 4.68 12.83
N TRP A 197 10.09 3.49 12.48
CA TRP A 197 10.64 2.52 13.44
C TRP A 197 11.72 3.12 14.36
N ALA A 198 12.65 3.89 13.81
CA ALA A 198 13.69 4.57 14.59
C ALA A 198 13.10 5.56 15.62
N THR A 199 12.03 6.26 15.26
CA THR A 199 11.32 7.18 16.16
C THR A 199 10.65 6.42 17.30
N VAL A 200 9.98 5.32 17.02
CA VAL A 200 9.32 4.47 18.03
C VAL A 200 10.34 3.89 19.00
N ARG A 201 11.45 3.37 18.48
CA ARG A 201 12.56 2.88 19.31
C ARG A 201 13.07 3.95 20.26
N ARG A 202 13.32 5.17 19.76
CA ARG A 202 13.82 6.28 20.59
C ARG A 202 12.79 6.80 21.59
N ARG A 203 11.52 6.89 21.20
CA ARG A 203 10.49 7.62 21.94
C ARG A 203 9.59 6.75 22.81
N ILE A 204 9.58 5.43 22.63
CA ILE A 204 8.64 4.54 23.34
C ILE A 204 9.35 3.30 23.90
N ILE A 205 10.27 2.69 23.15
CA ILE A 205 10.88 1.39 23.52
C ILE A 205 12.14 1.58 24.36
N ASN A 206 13.13 2.32 23.86
CA ASN A 206 14.42 2.54 24.52
C ASN A 206 14.34 3.69 25.52
N VAL A 207 13.38 3.62 26.43
CA VAL A 207 13.15 4.64 27.46
C VAL A 207 13.81 4.15 28.75
N PRO A 208 14.73 4.93 29.35
CA PRO A 208 15.33 4.54 30.62
C PRO A 208 14.22 4.47 31.68
N ALA A 209 14.15 3.34 32.38
CA ALA A 209 13.17 3.13 33.43
C ALA A 209 13.79 2.39 34.61
N ARG A 210 13.32 2.70 35.82
CA ARG A 210 13.69 1.97 37.03
C ARG A 210 12.49 1.18 37.52
N ILE A 211 12.67 -0.13 37.71
CA ILE A 211 11.64 -1.00 38.28
C ILE A 211 11.86 -1.05 39.79
N ALA A 212 10.80 -0.79 40.55
CA ALA A 212 10.74 -1.04 41.99
C ALA A 212 9.63 -2.06 42.27
N ALA A 213 9.81 -2.88 43.30
CA ALA A 213 8.81 -3.85 43.75
C ALA A 213 8.43 -3.53 45.19
N THR A 214 7.13 -3.43 45.46
CA THR A 214 6.60 -3.22 46.81
C THR A 214 5.44 -4.18 47.05
N GLY A 215 5.65 -5.16 47.93
CA GLY A 215 4.69 -6.23 48.17
C GLY A 215 4.38 -7.01 46.89
N ARG A 216 3.11 -7.04 46.47
CA ARG A 216 2.64 -7.71 45.25
C ARG A 216 2.50 -6.77 44.04
N ARG A 217 3.14 -5.60 44.07
CA ARG A 217 3.07 -4.59 42.99
C ARG A 217 4.44 -4.31 42.40
N LEU A 218 4.50 -4.21 41.07
CA LEU A 218 5.63 -3.66 40.33
C LEU A 218 5.34 -2.20 39.99
N ILE A 219 6.30 -1.32 40.24
CA ILE A 219 6.23 0.11 39.95
C ILE A 219 7.31 0.43 38.92
N LEU A 220 6.91 0.96 37.78
CA LEU A 220 7.81 1.41 36.73
C LEU A 220 8.01 2.92 36.84
N HIS A 221 9.18 3.36 37.29
CA HIS A 221 9.55 4.77 37.31
C HIS A 221 10.11 5.18 35.94
N LEU A 222 9.39 6.08 35.26
CA LEU A 222 9.79 6.67 33.99
C LEU A 222 10.40 8.07 34.18
N PRO A 223 11.10 8.63 33.17
CA PRO A 223 11.72 9.93 33.28
C PRO A 223 10.69 11.05 33.51
N SER A 224 11.02 12.00 34.39
CA SER A 224 10.20 13.18 34.65
C SER A 224 10.28 14.20 33.50
N ARG A 225 9.17 14.87 33.18
CA ARG A 225 9.08 15.94 32.15
C ARG A 225 9.57 15.48 30.77
N TRP A 226 9.26 14.24 30.44
CA TRP A 226 9.66 13.61 29.20
C TRP A 226 8.61 13.87 28.10
N PRO A 227 8.97 14.42 26.92
CA PRO A 227 8.01 14.89 25.93
C PRO A 227 7.07 13.86 25.32
N TRP A 228 7.34 12.56 25.49
CA TRP A 228 6.55 11.47 24.87
C TRP A 228 5.79 10.63 25.91
N ALA A 229 5.68 11.14 27.15
CA ALA A 229 5.02 10.45 28.25
C ALA A 229 3.55 10.11 27.96
N GLU A 230 2.82 10.99 27.27
CA GLU A 230 1.42 10.77 26.90
C GLU A 230 1.28 9.60 25.92
N HIS A 231 2.11 9.55 24.87
CA HIS A 231 2.13 8.44 23.91
C HIS A 231 2.48 7.10 24.56
N TRP A 232 3.45 7.08 25.47
CA TRP A 232 3.79 5.87 26.22
C TRP A 232 2.64 5.43 27.13
N THR A 233 1.97 6.38 27.79
CA THR A 233 0.83 6.12 28.68
C THR A 233 -0.36 5.58 27.89
N ALA A 234 -0.63 6.12 26.70
CA ALA A 234 -1.67 5.63 25.79
C ALA A 234 -1.41 4.17 25.40
N LEU A 235 -0.18 3.85 24.96
CA LEU A 235 0.21 2.47 24.66
C LEU A 235 0.07 1.56 25.89
N HIS A 236 0.56 1.99 27.05
CA HIS A 236 0.50 1.18 28.26
C HIS A 236 -0.95 0.89 28.65
N THR A 237 -1.81 1.89 28.61
CA THR A 237 -3.24 1.77 28.90
C THR A 237 -3.94 0.84 27.92
N ALA A 238 -3.64 0.95 26.62
CA ALA A 238 -4.20 0.07 25.60
C ALA A 238 -3.73 -1.39 25.75
N ALA A 239 -2.48 -1.60 26.18
CA ALA A 239 -1.88 -2.94 26.30
C ALA A 239 -2.22 -3.64 27.62
N THR A 240 -2.46 -2.91 28.71
CA THR A 240 -2.73 -3.47 30.05
C THR A 240 -4.15 -3.22 30.55
N GLY A 241 -4.90 -2.35 29.88
CA GLY A 241 -6.31 -2.09 30.16
C GLY A 241 -7.23 -3.23 29.71
N PRO A 242 -8.49 -3.24 30.17
CA PRO A 242 -9.49 -4.19 29.70
C PRO A 242 -9.68 -4.03 28.17
N PRO A 243 -9.97 -5.12 27.45
CA PRO A 243 -10.20 -5.05 26.01
C PRO A 243 -11.34 -4.06 25.71
N PRO A 244 -11.20 -3.22 24.67
CA PRO A 244 -12.24 -2.27 24.31
C PRO A 244 -13.53 -3.03 24.00
N THR A 245 -14.65 -2.54 24.54
CA THR A 245 -15.97 -3.09 24.26
C THR A 245 -16.21 -3.04 22.76
N ALA A 246 -16.55 -4.17 22.14
CA ALA A 246 -16.82 -4.21 20.71
C ALA A 246 -18.00 -3.26 20.40
N ALA A 247 -17.76 -2.25 19.56
CA ALA A 247 -18.83 -1.43 19.02
C ALA A 247 -19.76 -2.34 18.19
N SER A 248 -21.04 -2.36 18.58
CA SER A 248 -22.12 -3.10 17.89
C SER A 248 -22.45 -2.47 16.55
#